data_AF-A0A2E9GRR3-F1
#
_entry.id   AF-A0A2E9GRR3-F1
#
_cell.length_a   1.000
_cell.length_b   1.000
_cell.length_c   1.000
_cell.angle_alpha   90.00
_cell.angle_beta   90.00
_cell.angle_gamma   90.00
#
_symmetry.space_group_name_H-M   'P 1'
#
loop_
_entity.id
_entity.type
_entity.pdbx_description
1 polymer ?
#
loop_
_entity_poly.entity_id
_entity_poly.type
_entity_poly.pdbx_seq_one_letter_code
_entity_poly.pdbx_strand_id
1 'polypeptide(L)'
;MTLGPLTVTTRGTRPASSVCRASASQDTVEFLAPCEVVWAPARERILMPFDSHRLLSLVLAAAFASIGCHQLDFSPRVAEGEIDIYDDLFSVSPVDENHAVAVGYHGAAYWTDNGGADWHKGDTGTKMLLYSVSMADAEHGWAVGQLGTILRTDDGGKTWHPQPNLKTDEGVHLFGVHAVDANTAWAVGEWGTRIFTEDAGETWQDNSVLVTLDHPMFVWLSPSDQEKVREGEKVYEDVGLNFVSCLDPPSQSCWIIGEFGYIYRSDDRGKTWRRGEVVGDVFMDPIPLGHNVIGIDGESKQGLVEFASKIEYETHLNVLIDVFVSPEELAEFGDPNDPYPLFDIISARIDETKAVLEEAGILQDRMRMPNKPPWDYEDFLEHDPTFLDRYFEGRVAAEALVKVSVIQNPYLFTLDFSDENNGLISGLGGVVLRSVDGGRTWRYVTIDRKQALFSVASSDRDVTIGEKGLIRISEDGGVTWVAPEADEFPTVFTFMRDVGFDRGSGVGYIVGQQGMILRSADGGHTWSQILPKEDLGVGRML
;
A
#
# COMPACT_ATOMS: atom_id res chain seq x y z
N MET A 1 -41.33 -8.69 -43.60
CA MET A 1 -42.24 -7.62 -44.09
C MET A 1 -41.38 -6.52 -44.68
N THR A 2 -41.60 -6.19 -45.95
CA THR A 2 -40.96 -5.08 -46.65
C THR A 2 -41.58 -3.74 -46.23
N LEU A 3 -40.75 -2.73 -46.00
CA LEU A 3 -41.18 -1.32 -45.99
C LEU A 3 -40.24 -0.52 -46.90
N GLY A 4 -40.85 0.29 -47.76
CA GLY A 4 -40.24 1.07 -48.83
C GLY A 4 -39.62 2.41 -48.39
N PRO A 5 -39.17 3.24 -49.36
CA PRO A 5 -38.09 4.20 -49.15
C PRO A 5 -38.59 5.63 -48.87
N LEU A 6 -37.74 6.45 -48.26
CA LEU A 6 -37.90 7.91 -48.24
C LEU A 6 -36.61 8.57 -48.74
N THR A 7 -36.79 9.32 -49.82
CA THR A 7 -35.78 10.09 -50.55
C THR A 7 -35.49 11.41 -49.82
N VAL A 8 -34.21 11.76 -49.66
CA VAL A 8 -33.77 13.14 -49.43
C VAL A 8 -32.67 13.47 -50.43
N THR A 9 -32.88 14.55 -51.19
CA THR A 9 -31.98 15.09 -52.19
C THR A 9 -30.85 15.89 -51.55
N THR A 10 -29.60 15.64 -51.95
CA THR A 10 -28.44 16.50 -51.69
C THR A 10 -27.79 16.92 -53.02
N ARG A 11 -27.29 18.16 -53.09
CA ARG A 11 -26.27 18.62 -54.05
C ARG A 11 -25.06 18.98 -53.19
N GLY A 12 -23.92 18.29 -53.26
CA GLY A 12 -22.89 18.35 -54.32
C GLY A 12 -21.82 19.36 -53.87
N THR A 13 -20.49 19.16 -53.93
CA THR A 13 -19.59 18.18 -54.57
C THR A 13 -18.15 18.41 -54.06
N ARG A 14 -17.47 17.30 -53.68
CA ARG A 14 -16.02 16.93 -53.55
C ARG A 14 -14.99 17.62 -54.50
N PRO A 15 -13.65 17.27 -54.48
CA PRO A 15 -12.70 16.70 -53.48
C PRO A 15 -11.31 17.44 -53.44
N ALA A 16 -10.35 17.14 -52.55
CA ALA A 16 -9.17 16.25 -52.74
C ALA A 16 -8.03 16.78 -51.82
N SER A 17 -7.01 16.08 -51.33
CA SER A 17 -6.64 14.67 -51.20
C SER A 17 -5.28 14.64 -50.47
N SER A 18 -5.06 13.70 -49.55
CA SER A 18 -3.80 12.95 -49.45
C SER A 18 -4.01 11.72 -48.57
N VAL A 19 -3.31 10.65 -48.95
CA VAL A 19 -3.55 9.25 -48.61
C VAL A 19 -2.49 8.80 -47.61
N CYS A 20 -2.87 8.06 -46.56
CA CYS A 20 -2.02 7.04 -45.94
C CYS A 20 -2.91 5.86 -45.50
N ARG A 21 -2.54 4.64 -45.93
CA ARG A 21 -3.16 3.36 -45.60
C ARG A 21 -2.67 2.89 -44.23
N ALA A 22 -3.55 2.29 -43.44
CA ALA A 22 -3.18 1.44 -42.32
C ALA A 22 -3.12 -0.03 -42.77
N SER A 23 -2.09 -0.75 -42.33
CA SER A 23 -2.09 -2.22 -42.27
C SER A 23 -1.86 -2.63 -40.82
N ALA A 24 -2.73 -3.50 -40.31
CA ALA A 24 -2.52 -4.16 -39.03
C ALA A 24 -1.63 -5.39 -39.23
N SER A 25 -0.66 -5.58 -38.34
CA SER A 25 -0.15 -6.90 -37.98
C SER A 25 0.10 -6.96 -36.49
N GLN A 26 -0.02 -8.17 -35.95
CA GLN A 26 0.24 -8.53 -34.56
C GLN A 26 1.69 -8.19 -34.18
N ASP A 27 1.86 -7.83 -32.91
CA ASP A 27 3.10 -7.63 -32.17
C ASP A 27 3.75 -6.22 -32.19
N THR A 28 3.84 -5.65 -30.98
CA THR A 28 4.54 -4.42 -30.50
C THR A 28 3.83 -3.04 -30.62
N VAL A 29 3.80 -2.30 -29.50
CA VAL A 29 3.44 -0.89 -29.40
C VAL A 29 4.67 -0.12 -28.89
N GLU A 30 5.28 0.70 -29.73
CA GLU A 30 6.18 1.78 -29.32
C GLU A 30 5.40 3.10 -29.29
N PHE A 31 5.54 3.85 -28.20
CA PHE A 31 5.07 5.24 -28.08
C PHE A 31 6.19 6.20 -28.48
N LEU A 32 5.92 7.10 -29.43
CA LEU A 32 6.68 8.35 -29.57
C LEU A 32 5.70 9.53 -29.56
N ALA A 33 5.98 10.46 -28.63
CA ALA A 33 5.24 11.68 -28.35
C ALA A 33 5.71 12.86 -29.27
N PRO A 34 5.32 14.12 -29.04
CA PRO A 34 4.49 14.90 -29.96
C PRO A 34 5.22 16.12 -30.55
N CYS A 35 4.63 16.83 -31.52
CA CYS A 35 5.08 18.21 -31.85
C CYS A 35 3.96 19.12 -32.37
N GLU A 36 3.65 20.08 -31.50
CA GLU A 36 3.42 21.53 -31.66
C GLU A 36 2.59 22.13 -32.81
N VAL A 37 1.75 23.08 -32.38
CA VAL A 37 0.92 24.00 -33.17
C VAL A 37 1.61 25.37 -33.22
N VAL A 38 1.67 25.99 -34.41
CA VAL A 38 2.04 27.41 -34.59
C VAL A 38 0.98 28.14 -35.44
N TRP A 39 0.64 29.37 -35.03
CA TRP A 39 -0.45 30.20 -35.58
C TRP A 39 0.01 31.38 -36.47
N ALA A 40 -0.84 31.69 -37.47
CA ALA A 40 -1.20 33.02 -38.04
C ALA A 40 -0.21 33.76 -38.99
N PRO A 41 -0.62 34.81 -39.79
CA PRO A 41 -1.93 35.15 -40.40
C PRO A 41 -1.85 35.68 -41.88
N ALA A 42 -3.02 35.96 -42.48
CA ALA A 42 -3.36 37.13 -43.34
C ALA A 42 -3.77 36.95 -44.84
N ARG A 43 -4.97 37.51 -45.11
CA ARG A 43 -5.50 38.29 -46.27
C ARG A 43 -5.98 37.66 -47.60
N GLU A 44 -7.27 37.94 -47.82
CA GLU A 44 -7.98 38.44 -49.03
C GLU A 44 -8.56 37.51 -50.12
N ARG A 45 -9.89 37.66 -50.24
CA ARG A 45 -10.80 37.67 -51.40
C ARG A 45 -11.32 36.36 -52.03
N ILE A 46 -12.60 36.13 -51.71
CA ILE A 46 -13.76 35.90 -52.60
C ILE A 46 -13.61 34.79 -53.66
N LEU A 47 -14.31 33.68 -53.45
CA LEU A 47 -15.37 33.14 -54.32
C LEU A 47 -15.97 31.87 -53.66
N MET A 48 -17.30 31.84 -53.49
CA MET A 48 -18.09 30.68 -53.06
C MET A 48 -18.11 29.60 -54.17
N PRO A 49 -18.21 28.28 -53.87
CA PRO A 49 -19.44 27.70 -53.29
C PRO A 49 -19.24 26.71 -52.15
N PHE A 50 -20.35 26.52 -51.44
CA PHE A 50 -20.57 25.61 -50.31
C PHE A 50 -20.12 24.16 -50.59
N ASP A 51 -19.41 23.57 -49.62
CA ASP A 51 -19.27 22.11 -49.49
C ASP A 51 -19.77 21.67 -48.10
N SER A 52 -20.67 20.70 -48.09
CA SER A 52 -21.56 20.25 -47.01
C SER A 52 -20.87 19.49 -45.86
N HIS A 53 -19.54 19.59 -45.71
CA HIS A 53 -18.79 18.89 -44.67
C HIS A 53 -18.55 19.69 -43.38
N ARG A 54 -18.92 20.99 -43.34
CA ARG A 54 -18.80 21.82 -42.12
C ARG A 54 -20.09 22.00 -41.29
N LEU A 55 -21.25 21.64 -41.83
CA LEU A 55 -22.51 21.63 -41.07
C LEU A 55 -22.84 20.27 -40.47
N LEU A 56 -22.31 19.15 -41.02
CA LEU A 56 -22.37 17.87 -40.33
C LEU A 56 -21.48 17.84 -39.08
N SER A 57 -20.36 18.58 -39.05
CA SER A 57 -19.51 18.68 -37.86
C SER A 57 -20.12 19.57 -36.77
N LEU A 58 -20.88 20.61 -37.13
CA LEU A 58 -21.60 21.44 -36.15
C LEU A 58 -22.96 20.87 -35.74
N VAL A 59 -23.63 20.07 -36.57
CA VAL A 59 -24.85 19.33 -36.17
C VAL A 59 -24.50 17.98 -35.54
N LEU A 60 -23.37 17.32 -35.82
CA LEU A 60 -22.88 16.25 -34.94
C LEU A 60 -22.42 16.83 -33.61
N ALA A 61 -21.79 18.01 -33.55
CA ALA A 61 -21.49 18.64 -32.26
C ALA A 61 -22.77 19.05 -31.50
N ALA A 62 -23.80 19.55 -32.19
CA ALA A 62 -25.07 19.92 -31.55
C ALA A 62 -26.02 18.72 -31.29
N ALA A 63 -25.95 17.64 -32.08
CA ALA A 63 -26.68 16.39 -31.85
C ALA A 63 -25.96 15.47 -30.86
N PHE A 64 -24.63 15.55 -30.70
CA PHE A 64 -23.96 15.01 -29.52
C PHE A 64 -24.27 15.85 -28.27
N ALA A 65 -24.58 17.14 -28.43
CA ALA A 65 -25.08 17.96 -27.32
C ALA A 65 -26.58 17.78 -27.03
N SER A 66 -27.35 17.11 -27.90
CA SER A 66 -28.81 16.94 -27.72
C SER A 66 -29.35 15.51 -27.85
N ILE A 67 -28.53 14.51 -28.18
CA ILE A 67 -28.84 13.09 -27.97
C ILE A 67 -28.40 12.78 -26.54
N GLY A 68 -29.30 13.10 -25.61
CA GLY A 68 -29.26 12.72 -24.20
C GLY A 68 -27.96 13.09 -23.49
N CYS A 69 -27.90 14.21 -22.78
CA CYS A 69 -28.37 14.19 -21.38
C CYS A 69 -29.29 12.99 -21.04
N HIS A 70 -28.78 11.77 -21.15
CA HIS A 70 -29.07 10.82 -20.12
C HIS A 70 -28.41 11.45 -18.89
N GLN A 71 -29.22 11.95 -17.96
CA GLN A 71 -28.79 11.76 -16.58
C GLN A 71 -28.52 10.26 -16.51
N LEU A 72 -27.24 9.89 -16.55
CA LEU A 72 -26.84 8.57 -16.10
C LEU A 72 -27.21 8.60 -14.64
N ASP A 73 -28.41 8.11 -14.38
CA ASP A 73 -28.88 7.91 -13.04
C ASP A 73 -28.09 6.72 -12.52
N PHE A 74 -27.01 7.03 -11.79
CA PHE A 74 -26.25 6.07 -11.00
C PHE A 74 -26.96 5.77 -9.67
N SER A 75 -28.27 6.06 -9.57
CA SER A 75 -29.07 5.49 -8.50
C SER A 75 -28.89 3.96 -8.52
N PRO A 76 -28.60 3.33 -7.37
CA PRO A 76 -28.44 1.88 -7.29
C PRO A 76 -29.65 1.21 -7.95
N ARG A 77 -29.40 0.25 -8.85
CA ARG A 77 -30.47 -0.46 -9.58
C ARG A 77 -31.17 -1.52 -8.74
N VAL A 78 -30.85 -1.56 -7.46
CA VAL A 78 -31.29 -2.55 -6.49
C VAL A 78 -32.08 -1.85 -5.39
N ALA A 79 -32.99 -2.59 -4.75
CA ALA A 79 -33.76 -2.05 -3.64
C ALA A 79 -32.82 -1.57 -2.52
N GLU A 80 -33.25 -0.53 -1.79
CA GLU A 80 -32.57 -0.04 -0.59
C GLU A 80 -32.30 -1.21 0.37
N GLY A 81 -31.02 -1.53 0.60
CA GLY A 81 -30.61 -2.63 1.50
C GLY A 81 -29.87 -3.81 0.86
N GLU A 82 -29.82 -3.95 -0.47
CA GLU A 82 -29.03 -4.99 -1.14
C GLU A 82 -27.62 -4.48 -1.50
N ILE A 83 -26.59 -5.35 -1.42
CA ILE A 83 -25.22 -5.04 -1.87
C ILE A 83 -25.27 -4.68 -3.36
N ASP A 84 -24.84 -3.47 -3.70
CA ASP A 84 -24.67 -3.09 -5.11
C ASP A 84 -23.48 -3.88 -5.67
N ILE A 85 -23.69 -4.59 -6.79
CA ILE A 85 -22.66 -5.39 -7.46
C ILE A 85 -21.48 -4.56 -7.99
N TYR A 86 -21.52 -3.24 -7.82
CA TYR A 86 -20.42 -2.32 -8.10
C TYR A 86 -19.70 -1.81 -6.86
N ASP A 87 -20.14 -2.16 -5.64
CA ASP A 87 -19.47 -1.74 -4.41
C ASP A 87 -18.17 -2.53 -4.22
N ASP A 88 -17.04 -1.83 -4.13
CA ASP A 88 -15.78 -2.44 -3.72
C ASP A 88 -15.74 -2.53 -2.20
N LEU A 89 -15.70 -3.75 -1.67
CA LEU A 89 -15.53 -4.00 -0.24
C LEU A 89 -14.05 -4.08 0.10
N PHE A 90 -13.64 -3.39 1.18
CA PHE A 90 -12.24 -3.27 1.57
C PHE A 90 -11.87 -4.09 2.79
N SER A 91 -12.80 -4.31 3.73
CA SER A 91 -12.53 -5.05 4.96
C SER A 91 -13.76 -5.82 5.46
N VAL A 92 -13.52 -6.93 6.15
CA VAL A 92 -14.56 -7.77 6.76
C VAL A 92 -14.18 -8.19 8.18
N SER A 93 -15.14 -8.14 9.10
CA SER A 93 -15.01 -8.57 10.48
C SER A 93 -16.10 -9.61 10.78
N PRO A 94 -15.77 -10.91 10.72
CA PRO A 94 -16.64 -11.97 11.24
C PRO A 94 -16.68 -11.90 12.76
N VAL A 95 -17.85 -12.14 13.35
CA VAL A 95 -18.06 -12.12 14.81
C VAL A 95 -18.37 -13.51 15.34
N ASP A 96 -19.24 -14.23 14.66
CA ASP A 96 -19.58 -15.61 14.97
C ASP A 96 -20.04 -16.37 13.71
N GLU A 97 -20.60 -17.56 13.88
CA GLU A 97 -21.08 -18.42 12.79
C GLU A 97 -22.14 -17.77 11.88
N ASN A 98 -22.88 -16.78 12.42
CA ASN A 98 -24.01 -16.12 11.80
C ASN A 98 -23.76 -14.64 11.50
N HIS A 99 -22.99 -13.94 12.34
CA HIS A 99 -22.81 -12.50 12.27
C HIS A 99 -21.46 -12.07 11.67
N ALA A 100 -21.51 -11.18 10.69
CA ALA A 100 -20.33 -10.53 10.12
C ALA A 100 -20.68 -9.14 9.57
N VAL A 101 -19.68 -8.26 9.55
CA VAL A 101 -19.79 -6.90 9.00
C VAL A 101 -18.70 -6.69 7.95
N ALA A 102 -19.05 -6.10 6.82
CA ALA A 102 -18.12 -5.71 5.76
C ALA A 102 -18.29 -4.23 5.40
N VAL A 103 -17.20 -3.53 5.14
CA VAL A 103 -17.20 -2.10 4.78
C VAL A 103 -16.41 -1.84 3.51
N GLY A 104 -16.66 -0.69 2.86
CA GLY A 104 -15.92 -0.34 1.66
C GLY A 104 -16.25 1.01 1.05
N TYR A 105 -16.36 1.01 -0.29
CA TYR A 105 -16.49 2.19 -1.12
C TYR A 105 -17.77 2.99 -0.81
N HIS A 106 -17.69 4.31 -0.91
CA HIS A 106 -18.83 5.23 -0.80
C HIS A 106 -19.66 5.12 0.50
N GLY A 107 -19.00 4.90 1.64
CA GLY A 107 -19.66 4.76 2.94
C GLY A 107 -20.43 3.46 3.10
N ALA A 108 -20.16 2.45 2.26
CA ALA A 108 -20.76 1.13 2.37
C ALA A 108 -20.40 0.46 3.69
N ALA A 109 -21.43 0.05 4.43
CA ALA A 109 -21.35 -0.91 5.51
C ALA A 109 -22.49 -1.91 5.33
N TYR A 110 -22.16 -3.20 5.34
CA TYR A 110 -23.10 -4.29 5.17
C TYR A 110 -22.92 -5.28 6.32
N TRP A 111 -24.03 -5.83 6.79
CA TRP A 111 -24.03 -6.81 7.86
C TRP A 111 -24.89 -8.01 7.49
N THR A 112 -24.58 -9.16 8.09
CA THR A 112 -25.38 -10.38 8.04
C THR A 112 -25.57 -10.91 9.44
N ASP A 113 -26.69 -11.56 9.75
CA ASP A 113 -26.95 -12.28 11.01
C ASP A 113 -27.43 -13.72 10.77
N ASN A 114 -27.22 -14.22 9.54
CA ASN A 114 -27.69 -15.52 9.08
C ASN A 114 -26.62 -16.30 8.30
N GLY A 115 -25.34 -16.05 8.61
CA GLY A 115 -24.21 -16.76 8.03
C GLY A 115 -23.96 -16.35 6.58
N GLY A 116 -24.30 -15.11 6.21
CA GLY A 116 -24.10 -14.57 4.86
C GLY A 116 -25.16 -14.99 3.85
N ALA A 117 -26.23 -15.70 4.23
CA ALA A 117 -27.30 -16.04 3.30
C ALA A 117 -27.94 -14.77 2.69
N ASP A 118 -28.09 -13.74 3.51
CA ASP A 118 -28.47 -12.38 3.12
C ASP A 118 -27.56 -11.34 3.79
N TRP A 119 -27.36 -10.22 3.10
CA TRP A 119 -26.59 -9.07 3.57
C TRP A 119 -27.44 -7.82 3.48
N HIS A 120 -27.37 -7.00 4.52
CA HIS A 120 -28.19 -5.80 4.68
C HIS A 120 -27.30 -4.56 4.80
N LYS A 121 -27.65 -3.49 4.08
CA LYS A 121 -26.94 -2.21 4.20
C LYS A 121 -27.24 -1.54 5.55
N GLY A 122 -26.19 -1.17 6.28
CA GLY A 122 -26.27 -0.33 7.47
C GLY A 122 -26.31 1.17 7.12
N ASP A 123 -26.86 1.98 8.03
CA ASP A 123 -26.87 3.44 7.89
C ASP A 123 -25.59 4.04 8.48
N THR A 124 -24.70 4.53 7.61
CA THR A 124 -23.44 5.17 7.99
C THR A 124 -23.51 6.68 8.07
N GLY A 125 -24.57 7.30 7.52
CA GLY A 125 -24.69 8.75 7.40
C GLY A 125 -23.59 9.45 6.58
N THR A 126 -22.70 8.71 5.90
CA THR A 126 -21.54 9.25 5.17
C THR A 126 -21.37 8.62 3.78
N LYS A 127 -20.60 9.30 2.93
CA LYS A 127 -20.19 8.83 1.60
C LYS A 127 -18.67 8.66 1.48
N MET A 128 -17.96 8.88 2.57
CA MET A 128 -16.51 8.68 2.66
C MET A 128 -16.18 7.19 2.55
N LEU A 129 -15.04 6.85 1.93
CA LEU A 129 -14.59 5.46 1.88
C LEU A 129 -14.31 4.95 3.30
N LEU A 130 -14.72 3.72 3.60
CA LEU A 130 -14.41 3.02 4.85
C LEU A 130 -13.39 1.93 4.54
N TYR A 131 -12.16 2.09 5.01
CA TYR A 131 -11.03 1.22 4.65
C TYR A 131 -10.94 -0.02 5.54
N SER A 132 -11.34 0.07 6.80
CA SER A 132 -11.22 -1.03 7.77
C SER A 132 -12.41 -1.04 8.74
N VAL A 133 -12.82 -2.24 9.17
CA VAL A 133 -13.83 -2.47 10.20
C VAL A 133 -13.33 -3.51 11.18
N SER A 134 -13.64 -3.33 12.46
CA SER A 134 -13.38 -4.32 13.51
C SER A 134 -14.51 -4.29 14.53
N MET A 135 -15.19 -5.42 14.64
CA MET A 135 -16.21 -5.68 15.65
C MET A 135 -15.55 -6.19 16.92
N ALA A 136 -15.91 -5.63 18.08
CA ALA A 136 -15.48 -6.14 19.38
C ALA A 136 -16.36 -7.31 19.84
N ASP A 137 -17.63 -7.25 19.49
CA ASP A 137 -18.65 -8.27 19.79
C ASP A 137 -19.82 -8.14 18.80
N ALA A 138 -20.93 -8.83 19.06
CA ALA A 138 -22.10 -8.85 18.18
C ALA A 138 -22.88 -7.52 18.10
N GLU A 139 -22.61 -6.57 19.00
CA GLU A 139 -23.30 -5.27 19.05
C GLU A 139 -22.34 -4.13 18.74
N HIS A 140 -21.11 -4.18 19.24
CA HIS A 140 -20.18 -3.07 19.24
C HIS A 140 -19.04 -3.24 18.24
N GLY A 141 -18.73 -2.18 17.51
CA GLY A 141 -17.58 -2.16 16.60
C GLY A 141 -17.27 -0.77 16.06
N TRP A 142 -16.13 -0.68 15.37
CA TRP A 142 -15.67 0.56 14.75
C TRP A 142 -15.32 0.36 13.28
N ALA A 143 -15.54 1.41 12.49
CA ALA A 143 -15.07 1.50 11.11
C ALA A 143 -14.31 2.82 10.91
N VAL A 144 -13.22 2.77 10.15
CA VAL A 144 -12.39 3.95 9.87
C VAL A 144 -12.14 4.12 8.39
N GLY A 145 -11.78 5.35 7.97
CA GLY A 145 -11.47 5.57 6.57
C GLY A 145 -11.06 6.97 6.17
N GLN A 146 -11.60 7.41 5.03
CA GLN A 146 -11.18 8.61 4.31
C GLN A 146 -11.34 9.89 5.17
N LEU A 147 -10.37 10.82 5.10
CA LEU A 147 -10.38 12.10 5.83
C LEU A 147 -10.59 11.93 7.35
N GLY A 148 -9.98 10.90 7.92
CA GLY A 148 -10.02 10.59 9.34
C GLY A 148 -11.39 10.13 9.82
N THR A 149 -12.28 9.66 8.93
CA THR A 149 -13.60 9.16 9.32
C THR A 149 -13.45 8.07 10.37
N ILE A 150 -14.15 8.21 11.50
CA ILE A 150 -14.28 7.19 12.55
C ILE A 150 -15.77 7.06 12.85
N LEU A 151 -16.29 5.85 12.70
CA LEU A 151 -17.67 5.47 12.99
C LEU A 151 -17.67 4.38 14.06
N ARG A 152 -18.70 4.39 14.91
CA ARG A 152 -18.99 3.33 15.87
C ARG A 152 -20.39 2.77 15.62
N THR A 153 -20.57 1.46 15.77
CA THR A 153 -21.89 0.84 15.87
C THR A 153 -22.10 0.30 17.28
N ASP A 154 -23.36 0.33 17.73
CA ASP A 154 -23.81 -0.27 19.00
C ASP A 154 -24.99 -1.24 18.75
N ASP A 155 -25.21 -1.66 17.50
CA ASP A 155 -26.31 -2.54 17.09
C ASP A 155 -25.93 -3.59 16.01
N GLY A 156 -24.65 -3.93 15.93
CA GLY A 156 -24.14 -4.97 15.03
C GLY A 156 -24.01 -4.50 13.58
N GLY A 157 -23.70 -3.22 13.36
CA GLY A 157 -23.47 -2.64 12.05
C GLY A 157 -24.73 -2.17 11.31
N LYS A 158 -25.90 -2.14 11.98
CA LYS A 158 -27.17 -1.66 11.40
C LYS A 158 -27.20 -0.14 11.32
N THR A 159 -26.74 0.53 12.37
CA THR A 159 -26.55 1.98 12.41
C THR A 159 -25.16 2.32 12.91
N TRP A 160 -24.62 3.43 12.40
CA TRP A 160 -23.30 3.91 12.76
C TRP A 160 -23.34 5.38 13.16
N HIS A 161 -22.56 5.71 14.18
CA HIS A 161 -22.47 7.02 14.78
C HIS A 161 -21.05 7.58 14.63
N PRO A 162 -20.89 8.77 14.04
CA PRO A 162 -19.58 9.40 13.91
C PRO A 162 -18.99 9.73 15.28
N GLN A 163 -17.70 9.47 15.44
CA GLN A 163 -16.94 9.74 16.65
C GLN A 163 -16.15 11.05 16.51
N PRO A 164 -15.71 11.67 17.62
CA PRO A 164 -14.80 12.81 17.58
C PRO A 164 -13.55 12.47 16.75
N ASN A 165 -13.17 13.38 15.85
CA ASN A 165 -12.08 13.16 14.91
C ASN A 165 -10.93 14.13 15.22
N LEU A 166 -9.79 13.58 15.63
CA LEU A 166 -8.57 14.34 15.94
C LEU A 166 -7.79 14.77 14.67
N LYS A 167 -8.15 14.21 13.52
CA LYS A 167 -7.37 14.25 12.27
C LYS A 167 -8.09 14.94 11.10
N THR A 168 -9.34 15.39 11.27
CA THR A 168 -10.12 16.01 10.16
C THR A 168 -9.41 17.22 9.58
N ASP A 169 -8.92 18.11 10.45
CA ASP A 169 -8.30 19.37 10.05
C ASP A 169 -6.93 19.15 9.38
N GLU A 170 -6.35 17.95 9.57
CA GLU A 170 -5.08 17.53 8.98
C GLU A 170 -5.29 16.83 7.62
N GLY A 171 -6.52 16.41 7.27
CA GLY A 171 -6.84 15.75 6.00
C GLY A 171 -6.34 14.30 5.88
N VAL A 172 -5.87 13.72 6.99
CA VAL A 172 -5.24 12.39 7.10
C VAL A 172 -6.25 11.27 6.86
N HIS A 173 -5.86 10.22 6.13
CA HIS A 173 -6.62 8.97 6.00
C HIS A 173 -6.30 7.98 7.13
N LEU A 174 -7.32 7.28 7.66
CA LEU A 174 -7.14 6.16 8.61
C LEU A 174 -7.35 4.84 7.88
N PHE A 175 -6.31 3.99 7.82
CA PHE A 175 -6.30 2.77 7.02
C PHE A 175 -6.72 1.52 7.81
N GLY A 176 -6.43 1.46 9.11
CA GLY A 176 -6.69 0.27 9.94
C GLY A 176 -7.36 0.61 11.26
N VAL A 177 -8.27 -0.24 11.72
CA VAL A 177 -8.86 -0.20 13.06
C VAL A 177 -8.86 -1.59 13.68
N HIS A 178 -8.65 -1.66 14.99
CA HIS A 178 -8.79 -2.89 15.76
C HIS A 178 -9.49 -2.61 17.08
N ALA A 179 -10.63 -3.25 17.26
CA ALA A 179 -11.42 -3.24 18.47
C ALA A 179 -10.90 -4.32 19.41
N VAL A 180 -10.37 -3.93 20.57
CA VAL A 180 -9.89 -4.86 21.61
C VAL A 180 -11.05 -5.35 22.47
N ASP A 181 -12.00 -4.45 22.75
CA ASP A 181 -13.26 -4.72 23.42
C ASP A 181 -14.25 -3.58 23.10
N ALA A 182 -15.48 -3.63 23.65
CA ALA A 182 -16.51 -2.63 23.39
C ALA A 182 -16.16 -1.19 23.83
N ASN A 183 -15.09 -0.99 24.61
CA ASN A 183 -14.62 0.32 25.07
C ASN A 183 -13.26 0.72 24.48
N THR A 184 -12.44 -0.26 24.08
CA THR A 184 -11.04 -0.06 23.72
C THR A 184 -10.81 -0.36 22.25
N ALA A 185 -10.26 0.61 21.50
CA ALA A 185 -9.92 0.42 20.09
C ALA A 185 -8.69 1.27 19.69
N TRP A 186 -7.96 0.76 18.70
CA TRP A 186 -6.84 1.45 18.05
C TRP A 186 -7.20 1.77 16.60
N ALA A 187 -6.80 2.94 16.11
CA ALA A 187 -6.85 3.28 14.69
C ALA A 187 -5.51 3.85 14.22
N VAL A 188 -5.11 3.47 13.00
CA VAL A 188 -3.83 3.84 12.39
C VAL A 188 -4.03 4.33 10.96
N GLY A 189 -3.10 5.14 10.45
CA GLY A 189 -3.23 5.73 9.12
C GLY A 189 -2.00 6.46 8.61
N GLU A 190 -2.24 7.42 7.71
CA GLU A 190 -1.19 8.26 7.13
C GLU A 190 -0.39 9.01 8.18
N TRP A 191 0.84 9.39 7.80
CA TRP A 191 1.70 10.24 8.59
C TRP A 191 2.02 9.69 10.00
N GLY A 192 2.24 8.38 10.08
CA GLY A 192 2.50 7.68 11.33
C GLY A 192 1.34 7.77 12.31
N THR A 193 0.11 8.00 11.83
CA THR A 193 -1.05 8.23 12.70
C THR A 193 -1.34 7.03 13.57
N ARG A 194 -1.44 7.26 14.88
CA ARG A 194 -1.81 6.26 15.88
C ARG A 194 -2.70 6.90 16.92
N ILE A 195 -3.99 6.57 16.90
CA ILE A 195 -4.97 7.07 17.85
C ILE A 195 -5.65 5.90 18.56
N PHE A 196 -6.09 6.12 19.80
CA PHE A 196 -6.80 5.09 20.55
C PHE A 196 -7.88 5.66 21.46
N THR A 197 -8.83 4.81 21.81
CA THR A 197 -9.87 5.06 22.82
C THR A 197 -9.81 4.00 23.91
N GLU A 198 -10.18 4.38 25.13
CA GLU A 198 -10.44 3.46 26.26
C GLU A 198 -11.85 3.70 26.87
N ASP A 199 -12.65 4.59 26.26
CA ASP A 199 -13.97 5.03 26.74
C ASP A 199 -15.04 4.96 25.63
N ALA A 200 -15.01 3.88 24.85
CA ALA A 200 -16.00 3.62 23.81
C ALA A 200 -16.02 4.64 22.65
N GLY A 201 -14.97 5.44 22.50
CA GLY A 201 -14.83 6.45 21.46
C GLY A 201 -15.34 7.83 21.89
N GLU A 202 -15.83 7.97 23.13
CA GLU A 202 -16.18 9.28 23.69
C GLU A 202 -14.98 10.24 23.61
N THR A 203 -13.77 9.73 23.84
CA THR A 203 -12.52 10.44 23.57
C THR A 203 -11.50 9.56 22.84
N TRP A 204 -10.72 10.20 21.98
CA TRP A 204 -9.55 9.59 21.33
C TRP A 204 -8.28 10.30 21.83
N GLN A 205 -7.20 9.55 21.97
CA GLN A 205 -5.87 10.02 22.36
C GLN A 205 -4.91 9.85 21.18
N ASP A 206 -4.07 10.86 20.89
CA ASP A 206 -3.12 10.87 19.76
C ASP A 206 -1.69 10.53 20.21
N ASN A 207 -1.18 9.39 19.73
CA ASN A 207 0.20 8.91 19.90
C ASN A 207 0.93 8.78 18.55
N SER A 208 0.54 9.58 17.55
CA SER A 208 1.19 9.60 16.23
C SER A 208 2.69 9.93 16.34
N VAL A 209 3.50 9.42 15.40
CA VAL A 209 4.94 9.71 15.38
C VAL A 209 5.17 11.13 14.87
N LEU A 210 5.84 11.97 15.66
CA LEU A 210 6.29 13.30 15.25
C LEU A 210 7.78 13.28 14.97
N VAL A 211 8.20 14.03 13.94
CA VAL A 211 9.60 14.29 13.66
C VAL A 211 10.07 15.44 14.55
N THR A 212 10.82 15.10 15.60
CA THR A 212 11.48 16.04 16.51
C THR A 212 12.92 16.33 16.07
N LEU A 213 13.61 17.28 16.72
CA LEU A 213 15.01 17.64 16.39
C LEU A 213 15.99 16.46 16.50
N ASP A 214 15.72 15.53 17.41
CA ASP A 214 16.51 14.30 17.65
C ASP A 214 16.02 13.10 16.82
N HIS A 215 14.95 13.28 16.05
CA HIS A 215 14.37 12.22 15.25
C HIS A 215 15.23 11.92 14.01
N PRO A 216 15.53 10.65 13.67
CA PRO A 216 16.41 10.31 12.53
C PRO A 216 15.93 10.85 11.18
N MET A 217 14.62 11.04 10.98
CA MET A 217 14.08 11.63 9.75
C MET A 217 14.25 13.15 9.65
N PHE A 218 14.58 13.86 10.73
CA PHE A 218 14.70 15.31 10.72
C PHE A 218 15.69 15.79 9.65
N VAL A 219 16.80 15.06 9.48
CA VAL A 219 17.85 15.41 8.50
C VAL A 219 17.44 15.23 7.03
N TRP A 220 16.29 14.59 6.78
CA TRP A 220 15.76 14.32 5.45
C TRP A 220 14.54 15.18 5.11
N LEU A 221 14.11 16.03 6.04
CA LEU A 221 13.01 16.97 5.82
C LEU A 221 13.43 18.09 4.87
N SER A 222 12.44 18.68 4.19
CA SER A 222 12.66 19.92 3.44
C SER A 222 13.11 21.05 4.39
N PRO A 223 13.88 22.05 3.93
CA PRO A 223 14.26 23.19 4.78
C PRO A 223 13.06 23.89 5.44
N SER A 224 11.92 23.98 4.72
CA SER A 224 10.69 24.53 5.27
C SER A 224 10.09 23.68 6.39
N ASP A 225 10.16 22.36 6.31
CA ASP A 225 9.62 21.49 7.37
C ASP A 225 10.59 21.37 8.55
N GLN A 226 11.91 21.47 8.31
CA GLN A 226 12.88 21.60 9.39
C GLN A 226 12.61 22.87 10.22
N GLU A 227 12.30 24.00 9.58
CA GLU A 227 11.95 25.24 10.28
C GLU A 227 10.68 25.10 11.12
N LYS A 228 9.64 24.46 10.57
CA LYS A 228 8.42 24.13 11.33
C LYS A 228 8.73 23.37 12.62
N VAL A 229 9.57 22.33 12.55
CA VAL A 229 9.98 21.56 13.74
C VAL A 229 10.70 22.46 14.75
N ARG A 230 11.60 23.35 14.29
CA ARG A 230 12.32 24.30 15.15
C ARG A 230 11.37 25.32 15.82
N GLU A 231 10.31 25.71 15.13
CA GLU A 231 9.25 26.60 15.65
C GLU A 231 8.25 25.88 16.57
N GLY A 232 8.37 24.55 16.72
CA GLY A 232 7.49 23.73 17.55
C GLY A 232 6.17 23.36 16.87
N GLU A 233 6.08 23.53 15.56
CA GLU A 233 4.95 23.02 14.76
C GLU A 233 5.04 21.50 14.60
N LYS A 234 3.89 20.88 14.32
CA LYS A 234 3.83 19.43 14.11
C LYS A 234 4.33 19.09 12.70
N VAL A 235 5.36 18.27 12.64
CA VAL A 235 5.76 17.56 11.42
C VAL A 235 5.71 16.08 11.73
N TYR A 236 5.07 15.33 10.84
CA TYR A 236 4.87 13.89 11.00
C TYR A 236 5.88 13.12 10.15
N GLU A 237 6.14 11.87 10.52
CA GLU A 237 6.87 10.97 9.63
C GLU A 237 6.06 10.73 8.35
N ASP A 238 6.73 10.74 7.19
CA ASP A 238 6.11 10.41 5.91
C ASP A 238 5.99 8.88 5.75
N VAL A 239 5.10 8.28 6.55
CA VAL A 239 4.84 6.85 6.56
C VAL A 239 3.36 6.54 6.76
N GLY A 240 2.79 5.70 5.90
CA GLY A 240 1.46 5.12 6.12
C GLY A 240 1.51 3.91 7.06
N LEU A 241 0.71 3.93 8.13
CA LEU A 241 0.45 2.74 8.95
C LEU A 241 -0.87 2.11 8.47
N ASN A 242 -0.78 0.88 7.98
CA ASN A 242 -1.85 0.25 7.21
C ASN A 242 -2.77 -0.63 8.05
N PHE A 243 -2.23 -1.26 9.09
CA PHE A 243 -2.97 -2.25 9.87
C PHE A 243 -2.53 -2.28 11.32
N VAL A 244 -3.48 -2.54 12.21
CA VAL A 244 -3.27 -2.74 13.64
C VAL A 244 -4.04 -3.98 14.06
N SER A 245 -3.47 -4.79 14.94
CA SER A 245 -4.14 -5.97 15.49
C SER A 245 -3.60 -6.29 16.87
N CYS A 246 -4.48 -6.72 17.78
CA CYS A 246 -4.13 -7.22 19.10
C CYS A 246 -4.68 -8.64 19.26
N LEU A 247 -4.02 -9.43 20.10
CA LEU A 247 -4.59 -10.70 20.55
C LEU A 247 -5.63 -10.45 21.65
N ASP A 248 -6.64 -11.33 21.68
CA ASP A 248 -7.68 -11.31 22.70
C ASP A 248 -7.11 -11.49 24.13
N PRO A 249 -7.79 -10.95 25.17
CA PRO A 249 -7.45 -11.21 26.56
C PRO A 249 -7.34 -12.73 26.86
N PRO A 250 -6.37 -13.15 27.70
CA PRO A 250 -5.56 -12.32 28.60
C PRO A 250 -4.30 -11.70 27.96
N SER A 251 -4.08 -11.88 26.65
CA SER A 251 -2.93 -11.29 25.97
C SER A 251 -2.88 -9.76 26.13
N GLN A 252 -1.67 -9.23 26.04
CA GLN A 252 -1.40 -7.79 25.95
C GLN A 252 -0.64 -7.44 24.66
N SER A 253 -0.43 -8.42 23.79
CA SER A 253 0.37 -8.25 22.59
C SER A 253 -0.48 -7.60 21.50
N CYS A 254 0.10 -6.56 20.90
CA CYS A 254 -0.46 -5.86 19.76
C CYS A 254 0.64 -5.59 18.74
N TRP A 255 0.25 -5.44 17.48
CA TRP A 255 1.15 -5.12 16.38
C TRP A 255 0.55 -4.05 15.50
N ILE A 256 1.44 -3.23 14.94
CA ILE A 256 1.10 -2.26 13.89
C ILE A 256 2.05 -2.53 12.74
N ILE A 257 1.52 -2.52 11.52
CA ILE A 257 2.34 -2.56 10.32
C ILE A 257 2.04 -1.39 9.39
N GLY A 258 2.97 -1.11 8.49
CA GLY A 258 2.84 -0.05 7.52
C GLY A 258 3.78 -0.20 6.34
N GLU A 259 3.89 0.90 5.61
CA GLU A 259 4.76 1.04 4.46
C GLU A 259 6.24 0.90 4.87
N PHE A 260 7.10 0.67 3.88
CA PHE A 260 8.55 0.63 4.09
C PHE A 260 9.02 -0.34 5.18
N GLY A 261 8.33 -1.47 5.34
CA GLY A 261 8.66 -2.47 6.35
C GLY A 261 8.37 -2.01 7.78
N TYR A 262 7.44 -1.05 7.95
CA TYR A 262 7.01 -0.63 9.27
C TYR A 262 6.33 -1.77 10.02
N ILE A 263 6.98 -2.24 11.10
CA ILE A 263 6.47 -3.31 11.95
C ILE A 263 6.77 -2.96 13.40
N TYR A 264 5.73 -2.76 14.18
CA TYR A 264 5.82 -2.52 15.60
C TYR A 264 5.14 -3.63 16.37
N ARG A 265 5.65 -3.88 17.57
CA ARG A 265 5.05 -4.73 18.59
C ARG A 265 4.89 -3.94 19.86
N SER A 266 3.77 -4.13 20.54
CA SER A 266 3.52 -3.75 21.91
C SER A 266 3.37 -4.99 22.77
N ASP A 267 3.86 -4.94 24.00
CA ASP A 267 3.64 -5.96 25.03
C ASP A 267 2.71 -5.46 26.17
N ASP A 268 2.07 -4.28 26.00
CA ASP A 268 1.29 -3.59 27.04
C ASP A 268 -0.01 -2.96 26.51
N ARG A 269 -0.64 -3.60 25.52
CA ARG A 269 -1.88 -3.17 24.83
C ARG A 269 -1.80 -1.84 24.09
N GLY A 270 -0.64 -1.56 23.52
CA GLY A 270 -0.37 -0.43 22.64
C GLY A 270 0.12 0.82 23.36
N LYS A 271 0.42 0.73 24.67
CA LYS A 271 0.96 1.87 25.43
C LYS A 271 2.40 2.16 25.02
N THR A 272 3.19 1.13 24.73
CA THR A 272 4.56 1.27 24.21
C THR A 272 4.79 0.36 23.01
N TRP A 273 5.51 0.87 22.02
CA TRP A 273 5.78 0.19 20.76
C TRP A 273 7.28 0.01 20.55
N ARG A 274 7.67 -1.19 20.11
CA ARG A 274 9.05 -1.55 19.75
C ARG A 274 9.09 -2.01 18.31
N ARG A 275 10.15 -1.64 17.61
CA ARG A 275 10.34 -2.03 16.22
C ARG A 275 10.66 -3.53 16.10
N GLY A 276 9.93 -4.23 15.23
CA GLY A 276 10.30 -5.56 14.77
C GLY A 276 11.31 -5.49 13.63
N GLU A 277 12.18 -6.50 13.53
CA GLU A 277 13.23 -6.55 12.52
C GLU A 277 12.89 -7.59 11.45
N VAL A 278 13.02 -7.20 10.18
CA VAL A 278 12.93 -8.14 9.08
C VAL A 278 14.34 -8.65 8.77
N VAL A 279 14.58 -9.92 9.08
CA VAL A 279 15.87 -10.55 8.89
C VAL A 279 15.93 -11.20 7.52
N GLY A 280 16.91 -10.77 6.72
CA GLY A 280 17.23 -11.38 5.43
C GLY A 280 18.23 -12.53 5.57
N ASP A 281 18.11 -13.53 4.71
CA ASP A 281 19.05 -14.65 4.65
C ASP A 281 20.19 -14.41 3.63
N VAL A 282 20.20 -13.25 2.98
CA VAL A 282 21.17 -12.87 1.95
C VAL A 282 21.96 -11.64 2.42
N PHE A 283 23.22 -11.86 2.78
CA PHE A 283 24.16 -10.82 3.18
C PHE A 283 25.54 -11.10 2.58
N MET A 284 26.40 -10.08 2.63
CA MET A 284 27.81 -10.18 2.26
C MET A 284 28.67 -9.86 3.49
N ASP A 285 29.83 -10.50 3.62
CA ASP A 285 30.82 -10.09 4.61
C ASP A 285 31.25 -8.64 4.36
N PRO A 286 31.52 -7.84 5.40
CA PRO A 286 32.00 -6.46 5.23
C PRO A 286 33.27 -6.39 4.38
N ILE A 287 33.33 -5.42 3.47
CA ILE A 287 34.47 -5.16 2.59
C ILE A 287 35.39 -4.14 3.29
N PRO A 288 36.59 -4.54 3.76
CA PRO A 288 37.55 -3.60 4.35
C PRO A 288 38.22 -2.77 3.26
N LEU A 289 38.31 -1.45 3.47
CA LEU A 289 38.93 -0.53 2.51
C LEU A 289 40.35 -0.12 2.95
N GLY A 290 40.59 -0.01 4.25
CA GLY A 290 41.83 0.57 4.80
C GLY A 290 41.81 2.10 4.82
N HIS A 291 42.78 2.70 5.51
CA HIS A 291 42.84 4.15 5.76
C HIS A 291 43.00 4.97 4.48
N ASN A 292 42.11 5.97 4.25
CA ASN A 292 42.13 6.86 3.09
C ASN A 292 42.03 6.14 1.74
N VAL A 293 41.46 4.94 1.73
CA VAL A 293 41.18 4.19 0.50
C VAL A 293 39.73 4.41 0.08
N ILE A 294 39.55 4.83 -1.16
CA ILE A 294 38.23 5.01 -1.78
C ILE A 294 37.85 3.77 -2.61
N GLY A 295 38.87 3.13 -3.21
CA GLY A 295 38.77 2.00 -4.14
C GLY A 295 38.30 0.69 -3.51
N ILE A 296 37.32 0.00 -4.11
CA ILE A 296 37.07 -1.43 -3.84
C ILE A 296 37.97 -2.31 -4.72
N ASP A 297 38.62 -3.30 -4.11
CA ASP A 297 39.53 -4.21 -4.81
C ASP A 297 38.78 -5.19 -5.74
N GLY A 298 39.53 -5.88 -6.60
CA GLY A 298 38.93 -6.79 -7.61
C GLY A 298 38.22 -8.02 -7.03
N GLU A 299 38.65 -8.54 -5.89
CA GLU A 299 38.01 -9.68 -5.22
C GLU A 299 36.68 -9.24 -4.61
N SER A 300 36.68 -8.08 -3.94
CA SER A 300 35.49 -7.43 -3.40
C SER A 300 34.47 -7.10 -4.49
N LYS A 301 34.92 -6.59 -5.66
CA LYS A 301 34.04 -6.36 -6.83
C LYS A 301 33.37 -7.64 -7.32
N GLN A 302 34.13 -8.74 -7.44
CA GLN A 302 33.56 -10.03 -7.83
C GLN A 302 32.53 -10.53 -6.82
N GLY A 303 32.81 -10.37 -5.52
CA GLY A 303 31.85 -10.72 -4.47
C GLY A 303 30.55 -9.90 -4.55
N LEU A 304 30.61 -8.61 -4.90
CA LEU A 304 29.43 -7.77 -5.10
C LEU A 304 28.58 -8.24 -6.29
N VAL A 305 29.23 -8.64 -7.39
CA VAL A 305 28.53 -9.23 -8.56
C VAL A 305 27.86 -10.55 -8.18
N GLU A 306 28.54 -11.40 -7.41
CA GLU A 306 27.96 -12.66 -6.92
C GLU A 306 26.79 -12.41 -5.98
N PHE A 307 26.90 -11.44 -5.08
CA PHE A 307 25.81 -11.00 -4.22
C PHE A 307 24.60 -10.50 -5.04
N ALA A 308 24.82 -9.63 -6.02
CA ALA A 308 23.78 -9.11 -6.90
C ALA A 308 23.02 -10.22 -7.63
N SER A 309 23.76 -11.23 -8.13
CA SER A 309 23.15 -12.37 -8.83
C SER A 309 22.18 -13.19 -7.96
N LYS A 310 22.36 -13.20 -6.63
CA LYS A 310 21.47 -13.92 -5.69
C LYS A 310 20.10 -13.25 -5.54
N ILE A 311 19.95 -11.98 -5.91
CA ILE A 311 18.74 -11.18 -5.66
C ILE A 311 18.22 -10.46 -6.90
N GLU A 312 18.76 -10.78 -8.08
CA GLU A 312 18.39 -10.17 -9.37
C GLU A 312 16.87 -10.28 -9.60
N TYR A 313 16.30 -11.47 -9.36
CA TYR A 313 14.86 -11.76 -9.54
C TYR A 313 13.99 -11.38 -8.35
N GLU A 314 14.59 -10.86 -7.28
CA GLU A 314 13.88 -10.54 -6.04
C GLU A 314 13.52 -9.06 -5.99
N THR A 315 12.59 -8.66 -6.85
CA THR A 315 12.21 -7.25 -7.09
C THR A 315 11.67 -6.50 -5.87
N HIS A 316 11.31 -7.20 -4.79
CA HIS A 316 10.85 -6.62 -3.52
C HIS A 316 11.98 -6.32 -2.53
N LEU A 317 13.23 -6.66 -2.88
CA LEU A 317 14.41 -6.46 -2.04
C LEU A 317 15.11 -5.15 -2.38
N ASN A 318 15.42 -4.34 -1.37
CA ASN A 318 16.34 -3.22 -1.48
C ASN A 318 17.73 -3.64 -1.02
N VAL A 319 18.75 -2.99 -1.57
CA VAL A 319 20.15 -3.21 -1.20
C VAL A 319 20.64 -2.02 -0.40
N LEU A 320 21.14 -2.26 0.81
CA LEU A 320 21.78 -1.25 1.63
C LEU A 320 23.26 -1.17 1.32
N ILE A 321 23.77 0.05 1.19
CA ILE A 321 25.19 0.36 1.11
C ILE A 321 25.52 1.21 2.32
N ASP A 322 26.14 0.60 3.32
CA ASP A 322 26.62 1.27 4.52
C ASP A 322 28.12 1.47 4.46
N VAL A 323 28.56 2.70 4.73
CA VAL A 323 29.97 3.04 4.78
C VAL A 323 30.33 3.47 6.19
N PHE A 324 31.39 2.88 6.72
CA PHE A 324 31.93 3.17 8.04
C PHE A 324 33.33 3.78 7.89
N VAL A 325 33.64 4.72 8.78
CA VAL A 325 34.93 5.42 8.82
C VAL A 325 35.78 4.91 9.98
N SER A 326 37.10 5.01 9.87
CA SER A 326 37.99 4.66 10.98
C SER A 326 38.28 5.87 11.89
N PRO A 327 38.76 5.66 13.13
CA PRO A 327 39.23 6.75 13.99
C PRO A 327 40.37 7.57 13.38
N GLU A 328 41.18 6.96 12.50
CA GLU A 328 42.28 7.64 11.79
C GLU A 328 41.73 8.62 10.77
N GLU A 329 40.71 8.21 9.99
CA GLU A 329 40.05 9.09 9.03
C GLU A 329 39.30 10.23 9.71
N LEU A 330 38.67 9.96 10.85
CA LEU A 330 38.01 11.00 11.63
C LEU A 330 39.01 12.01 12.19
N ALA A 331 40.19 11.54 12.63
CA ALA A 331 41.25 12.42 13.13
C ALA A 331 41.91 13.27 12.03
N GLU A 332 42.00 12.74 10.80
CA GLU A 332 42.62 13.45 9.67
C GLU A 332 41.64 14.35 8.90
N PHE A 333 40.40 13.92 8.71
CA PHE A 333 39.44 14.55 7.80
C PHE A 333 38.14 15.02 8.48
N GLY A 334 37.87 14.64 9.73
CA GLY A 334 36.65 15.00 10.46
C GLY A 334 36.71 16.37 11.14
N ASP A 335 37.06 17.44 10.41
CA ASP A 335 37.06 18.80 10.97
C ASP A 335 35.61 19.26 11.24
N PRO A 336 35.27 19.65 12.49
CA PRO A 336 33.92 20.12 12.83
C PRO A 336 33.47 21.37 12.05
N ASN A 337 34.40 22.15 11.52
CA ASN A 337 34.10 23.37 10.77
C ASN A 337 34.19 23.16 9.25
N ASP A 338 34.76 22.03 8.80
CA ASP A 338 34.98 21.71 7.39
C ASP A 338 34.99 20.18 7.17
N PRO A 339 33.83 19.50 7.28
CA PRO A 339 33.75 18.04 7.12
C PRO A 339 33.81 17.59 5.65
N TYR A 340 33.93 18.52 4.69
CA TYR A 340 33.93 18.24 3.25
C TYR A 340 34.90 17.10 2.86
N PRO A 341 36.17 17.09 3.31
CA PRO A 341 37.11 16.05 2.89
C PRO A 341 36.65 14.64 3.28
N LEU A 342 36.09 14.48 4.48
CA LEU A 342 35.59 13.19 4.93
C LEU A 342 34.29 12.80 4.21
N PHE A 343 33.39 13.76 3.97
CA PHE A 343 32.15 13.51 3.25
C PHE A 343 32.38 13.15 1.77
N ASP A 344 33.40 13.70 1.13
CA ASP A 344 33.83 13.32 -0.21
C ASP A 344 34.34 11.87 -0.25
N ILE A 345 35.15 11.46 0.74
CA ILE A 345 35.63 10.07 0.87
C ILE A 345 34.43 9.11 1.03
N ILE A 346 33.50 9.42 1.94
CA ILE A 346 32.31 8.59 2.17
C ILE A 346 31.46 8.49 0.89
N SER A 347 31.19 9.61 0.23
CA SER A 347 30.37 9.64 -0.98
C SER A 347 31.00 8.85 -2.12
N ALA A 348 32.31 8.96 -2.30
CA ALA A 348 33.01 8.23 -3.36
C ALA A 348 32.99 6.71 -3.15
N ARG A 349 33.09 6.22 -1.91
CA ARG A 349 32.94 4.78 -1.57
C ARG A 349 31.55 4.25 -1.91
N ILE A 350 30.53 5.04 -1.58
CA ILE A 350 29.13 4.74 -1.92
C ILE A 350 28.95 4.65 -3.43
N ASP A 351 29.43 5.66 -4.16
CA ASP A 351 29.24 5.75 -5.61
C ASP A 351 29.99 4.62 -6.35
N GLU A 352 31.18 4.21 -5.88
CA GLU A 352 31.88 3.06 -6.47
C GLU A 352 31.15 1.73 -6.21
N THR A 353 30.69 1.50 -4.97
CA THR A 353 29.93 0.29 -4.62
C THR A 353 28.66 0.19 -5.45
N LYS A 354 27.95 1.32 -5.57
CA LYS A 354 26.75 1.46 -6.38
C LYS A 354 27.02 1.12 -7.85
N ALA A 355 28.08 1.67 -8.44
CA ALA A 355 28.40 1.43 -9.85
C ALA A 355 28.60 -0.07 -10.16
N VAL A 356 29.26 -0.81 -9.27
CA VAL A 356 29.47 -2.27 -9.44
C VAL A 356 28.15 -3.04 -9.35
N LEU A 357 27.27 -2.67 -8.43
CA LEU A 357 25.95 -3.30 -8.30
C LEU A 357 25.04 -2.98 -9.51
N GLU A 358 25.13 -1.77 -10.07
CA GLU A 358 24.41 -1.36 -11.27
C GLU A 358 24.89 -2.13 -12.51
N GLU A 359 26.22 -2.26 -12.69
CA GLU A 359 26.80 -3.09 -13.75
C GLU A 359 26.39 -4.57 -13.64
N ALA A 360 26.15 -5.05 -12.42
CA ALA A 360 25.66 -6.39 -12.13
C ALA A 360 24.13 -6.55 -12.28
N GLY A 361 23.40 -5.49 -12.65
CA GLY A 361 21.97 -5.53 -12.95
C GLY A 361 21.03 -5.11 -11.82
N ILE A 362 21.55 -4.64 -10.68
CA ILE A 362 20.70 -4.06 -9.62
C ILE A 362 20.31 -2.63 -10.02
N LEU A 363 19.01 -2.36 -10.02
CA LEU A 363 18.50 -1.03 -10.37
C LEU A 363 18.82 -0.01 -9.26
N GLN A 364 19.12 1.23 -9.67
CA GLN A 364 19.46 2.33 -8.77
C GLN A 364 18.39 2.60 -7.70
N ASP A 365 17.12 2.53 -8.09
CA ASP A 365 15.96 2.77 -7.22
C ASP A 365 15.76 1.68 -6.15
N ARG A 366 16.50 0.57 -6.25
CA ARG A 366 16.57 -0.49 -5.22
C ARG A 366 17.70 -0.26 -4.22
N MET A 367 18.60 0.69 -4.45
CA MET A 367 19.73 0.93 -3.55
C MET A 367 19.39 1.98 -2.49
N ARG A 368 19.79 1.74 -1.26
CA ARG A 368 19.59 2.61 -0.09
C ARG A 368 20.95 2.88 0.54
N MET A 369 21.18 4.13 0.93
CA MET A 369 22.50 4.61 1.38
C MET A 369 22.31 5.48 2.63
N PRO A 370 21.89 4.91 3.77
CA PRO A 370 21.49 5.67 4.97
C PRO A 370 22.68 6.42 5.59
N ASN A 371 23.90 5.95 5.30
CA ASN A 371 25.14 6.57 5.74
C ASN A 371 25.71 7.60 4.75
N LYS A 372 24.98 7.93 3.67
CA LYS A 372 25.37 9.02 2.78
C LYS A 372 25.26 10.36 3.52
N PRO A 373 26.23 11.27 3.39
CA PRO A 373 26.09 12.62 3.94
C PRO A 373 24.80 13.30 3.45
N PRO A 374 24.07 14.04 4.29
CA PRO A 374 22.91 14.82 3.87
C PRO A 374 23.34 15.85 2.81
N TRP A 375 22.43 16.22 1.91
CA TRP A 375 22.77 17.20 0.86
C TRP A 375 22.94 18.64 1.40
N ASP A 376 22.40 18.93 2.57
CA ASP A 376 22.28 20.25 3.22
C ASP A 376 22.96 20.31 4.60
N TYR A 377 23.97 19.47 4.84
CA TYR A 377 24.69 19.42 6.12
C TYR A 377 25.22 20.79 6.62
N GLU A 378 25.49 21.76 5.73
CA GLU A 378 25.87 23.13 6.11
C GLU A 378 24.81 23.79 7.01
N ASP A 379 23.52 23.61 6.70
CA ASP A 379 22.40 24.12 7.52
C ASP A 379 22.41 23.50 8.92
N PHE A 380 22.71 22.21 9.00
CA PHE A 380 22.84 21.51 10.28
C PHE A 380 24.04 22.02 11.08
N LEU A 381 25.18 22.29 10.45
CA LEU A 381 26.34 22.86 11.15
C LEU A 381 26.06 24.26 11.70
N GLU A 382 25.26 25.06 10.99
CA GLU A 382 24.87 26.40 11.43
C GLU A 382 23.94 26.37 12.66
N HIS A 383 22.96 25.47 12.66
CA HIS A 383 21.87 25.46 13.67
C HIS A 383 22.03 24.40 14.76
N ASP A 384 22.88 23.39 14.54
CA ASP A 384 23.08 22.26 15.43
C ASP A 384 24.58 21.92 15.57
N PRO A 385 25.25 22.49 16.60
CA PRO A 385 26.67 22.25 16.82
C PRO A 385 26.99 20.80 17.21
N THR A 386 25.99 19.96 17.47
CA THR A 386 26.16 18.53 17.84
C THR A 386 25.82 17.58 16.69
N PHE A 387 25.45 18.11 15.51
CA PHE A 387 25.08 17.31 14.34
C PHE A 387 26.16 16.29 13.96
N LEU A 388 27.42 16.71 13.84
CA LEU A 388 28.50 15.82 13.42
C LEU A 388 28.75 14.68 14.42
N ASP A 389 28.66 14.96 15.72
CA ASP A 389 28.81 13.93 16.75
C ASP A 389 27.74 12.84 16.59
N ARG A 390 26.47 13.25 16.40
CA ARG A 390 25.36 12.32 16.16
C ARG A 390 25.43 11.63 14.80
N TYR A 391 25.94 12.33 13.78
CA TYR A 391 26.13 11.77 12.46
C TYR A 391 27.16 10.63 12.50
N PHE A 392 28.28 10.80 13.20
CA PHE A 392 29.31 9.75 13.29
C PHE A 392 29.02 8.70 14.36
N GLU A 393 28.08 8.94 15.27
CA GLU A 393 27.62 7.95 16.24
C GLU A 393 27.14 6.67 15.53
N GLY A 394 27.75 5.54 15.86
CA GLY A 394 27.47 4.25 15.22
C GLY A 394 28.02 4.08 13.80
N ARG A 395 28.71 5.08 13.23
CA ARG A 395 29.34 5.01 11.88
C ARG A 395 30.86 4.87 11.91
N VAL A 396 31.44 4.80 13.10
CA VAL A 396 32.87 4.52 13.29
C VAL A 396 33.09 3.02 13.50
N ALA A 397 33.99 2.44 12.73
CA ALA A 397 34.46 1.06 12.88
C ALA A 397 35.97 1.05 13.15
N ALA A 398 36.52 -0.09 13.59
CA ALA A 398 37.96 -0.19 13.86
C ALA A 398 38.82 0.13 12.62
N GLU A 399 38.31 -0.20 11.44
CA GLU A 399 38.85 0.15 10.12
C GLU A 399 37.75 0.65 9.20
N ALA A 400 38.12 1.39 8.16
CA ALA A 400 37.18 1.83 7.14
C ALA A 400 36.65 0.63 6.35
N LEU A 401 35.33 0.54 6.16
CA LEU A 401 34.70 -0.58 5.48
C LEU A 401 33.37 -0.22 4.82
N VAL A 402 32.94 -1.07 3.89
CA VAL A 402 31.60 -1.04 3.28
C VAL A 402 30.85 -2.30 3.70
N LYS A 403 29.63 -2.16 4.18
CA LYS A 403 28.70 -3.28 4.35
C LYS A 403 27.63 -3.20 3.27
N VAL A 404 27.43 -4.32 2.58
CA VAL A 404 26.34 -4.48 1.63
C VAL A 404 25.40 -5.56 2.16
N SER A 405 24.15 -5.18 2.39
CA SER A 405 23.13 -6.07 2.92
C SER A 405 21.84 -5.93 2.13
N VAL A 406 20.99 -6.94 2.21
CA VAL A 406 19.61 -6.81 1.74
C VAL A 406 18.79 -6.24 2.88
N ILE A 407 18.10 -5.13 2.62
CA ILE A 407 17.05 -4.64 3.50
C ILE A 407 15.70 -4.67 2.79
N GLN A 408 14.69 -4.82 3.62
CA GLN A 408 13.36 -5.15 3.21
C GLN A 408 12.50 -3.96 3.65
N ASN A 409 12.10 -3.11 2.70
CA ASN A 409 11.13 -2.03 2.95
C ASN A 409 9.82 -2.34 2.20
N PRO A 410 9.21 -3.53 2.42
CA PRO A 410 8.01 -3.92 1.72
C PRO A 410 6.85 -2.99 2.07
N TYR A 411 5.89 -2.87 1.15
CA TYR A 411 4.57 -2.37 1.47
C TYR A 411 3.77 -3.49 2.12
N LEU A 412 3.51 -3.37 3.42
CA LEU A 412 2.79 -4.38 4.19
C LEU A 412 1.30 -4.01 4.28
N PHE A 413 0.41 -4.97 4.06
CA PHE A 413 -1.03 -4.72 3.99
C PHE A 413 -1.79 -5.21 5.22
N THR A 414 -1.60 -6.47 5.63
CA THR A 414 -2.28 -7.04 6.80
C THR A 414 -1.33 -7.92 7.61
N LEU A 415 -1.68 -8.13 8.87
CA LEU A 415 -0.98 -9.03 9.77
C LEU A 415 -1.99 -9.92 10.49
N ASP A 416 -1.62 -11.15 10.76
CA ASP A 416 -2.39 -12.01 11.65
C ASP A 416 -1.46 -12.81 12.58
N PHE A 417 -1.81 -12.87 13.85
CA PHE A 417 -1.10 -13.66 14.85
C PHE A 417 -1.99 -14.80 15.34
N SER A 418 -1.63 -16.04 15.05
CA SER A 418 -2.38 -17.21 15.52
C SER A 418 -2.24 -17.39 17.03
N ASP A 419 -1.11 -16.95 17.59
CA ASP A 419 -0.83 -16.89 19.02
C ASP A 419 0.23 -15.82 19.35
N GLU A 420 0.73 -15.79 20.59
CA GLU A 420 1.75 -14.84 21.08
C GLU A 420 3.09 -14.87 20.34
N ASN A 421 3.36 -15.91 19.55
CA ASN A 421 4.63 -16.19 18.91
C ASN A 421 4.51 -16.24 17.39
N ASN A 422 3.47 -16.88 16.88
CA ASN A 422 3.33 -17.21 15.46
C ASN A 422 2.51 -16.14 14.75
N GLY A 423 3.17 -15.42 13.84
CA GLY A 423 2.53 -14.35 13.07
C GLY A 423 2.89 -14.40 11.60
N LEU A 424 1.95 -13.95 10.78
CA LEU A 424 2.05 -13.82 9.34
C LEU A 424 1.76 -12.37 8.94
N ILE A 425 2.46 -11.89 7.92
CA ILE A 425 2.18 -10.60 7.28
C ILE A 425 2.14 -10.81 5.77
N SER A 426 1.20 -10.17 5.09
CA SER A 426 1.15 -10.10 3.62
C SER A 426 1.49 -8.69 3.11
N GLY A 427 1.91 -8.61 1.84
CA GLY A 427 2.27 -7.32 1.25
C GLY A 427 2.36 -7.32 -0.28
N LEU A 428 2.74 -6.15 -0.80
CA LEU A 428 2.96 -5.89 -2.21
C LEU A 428 4.11 -6.74 -2.77
N GLY A 429 3.95 -7.30 -3.97
CA GLY A 429 5.05 -8.03 -4.63
C GLY A 429 5.20 -9.50 -4.23
N GLY A 430 4.14 -10.12 -3.68
CA GLY A 430 4.15 -11.51 -3.19
C GLY A 430 4.85 -11.65 -1.84
N VAL A 431 4.90 -10.57 -1.05
CA VAL A 431 5.54 -10.57 0.27
C VAL A 431 4.67 -11.39 1.22
N VAL A 432 5.26 -12.45 1.79
CA VAL A 432 4.79 -13.09 3.01
C VAL A 432 5.93 -13.09 4.01
N LEU A 433 5.69 -12.52 5.20
CA LEU A 433 6.60 -12.61 6.32
C LEU A 433 6.04 -13.57 7.37
N ARG A 434 6.95 -14.29 8.02
CA ARG A 434 6.63 -15.21 9.11
C ARG A 434 7.47 -14.89 10.33
N SER A 435 6.82 -14.84 11.49
CA SER A 435 7.45 -14.74 12.79
C SER A 435 7.11 -15.96 13.65
N VAL A 436 8.05 -16.35 14.52
CA VAL A 436 7.90 -17.40 15.54
C VAL A 436 8.34 -16.92 16.93
N ASP A 437 8.56 -15.62 17.07
CA ASP A 437 9.01 -14.98 18.31
C ASP A 437 8.12 -13.78 18.69
N GLY A 438 6.90 -13.76 18.15
CA GLY A 438 5.86 -12.76 18.41
C GLY A 438 6.13 -11.44 17.70
N GLY A 439 6.77 -11.48 16.53
CA GLY A 439 7.06 -10.31 15.71
C GLY A 439 8.29 -9.51 16.13
N ARG A 440 9.22 -10.12 16.90
CA ARG A 440 10.53 -9.51 17.15
C ARG A 440 11.40 -9.63 15.91
N THR A 441 11.40 -10.82 15.30
CA THR A 441 12.02 -11.07 14.00
C THR A 441 11.01 -11.62 13.00
N TRP A 442 11.18 -11.22 11.74
CA TRP A 442 10.35 -11.62 10.61
C TRP A 442 11.23 -12.14 9.48
N ARG A 443 10.84 -13.28 8.90
CA ARG A 443 11.54 -13.91 7.77
C ARG A 443 10.62 -13.98 6.57
N TYR A 444 11.19 -13.82 5.38
CA TYR A 444 10.45 -14.01 4.14
C TYR A 444 10.12 -15.47 3.90
N VAL A 445 8.94 -15.70 3.34
CA VAL A 445 8.52 -16.99 2.83
C VAL A 445 8.14 -16.84 1.36
N THR A 446 8.67 -17.72 0.52
CA THR A 446 8.35 -17.73 -0.91
C THR A 446 6.99 -18.36 -1.17
N ILE A 447 6.21 -17.76 -2.07
CA ILE A 447 4.86 -18.19 -2.40
C ILE A 447 4.65 -18.42 -3.90
N ASP A 448 5.72 -18.65 -4.66
CA ASP A 448 5.76 -18.94 -6.11
C ASP A 448 5.17 -17.87 -7.07
N ARG A 449 4.64 -16.78 -6.53
CA ARG A 449 4.15 -15.60 -7.26
C ARG A 449 4.71 -14.30 -6.66
N LYS A 450 4.68 -13.24 -7.46
CA LYS A 450 5.11 -11.88 -7.08
C LYS A 450 3.99 -10.84 -7.19
N GLN A 451 2.74 -11.28 -7.30
CA GLN A 451 1.57 -10.39 -7.32
C GLN A 451 1.25 -9.92 -5.89
N ALA A 452 0.58 -8.78 -5.74
CA ALA A 452 0.23 -8.29 -4.41
C ALA A 452 -0.68 -9.26 -3.65
N LEU A 453 -0.38 -9.49 -2.37
CA LEU A 453 -1.21 -10.23 -1.44
C LEU A 453 -1.83 -9.23 -0.47
N PHE A 454 -3.13 -8.95 -0.59
CA PHE A 454 -3.78 -7.92 0.19
C PHE A 454 -4.11 -8.35 1.61
N SER A 455 -4.41 -9.62 1.85
CA SER A 455 -4.77 -10.09 3.18
C SER A 455 -4.21 -11.48 3.50
N VAL A 456 -3.93 -11.73 4.78
CA VAL A 456 -3.54 -13.03 5.34
C VAL A 456 -4.30 -13.25 6.64
N ALA A 457 -4.79 -14.47 6.84
CA ALA A 457 -5.44 -14.87 8.09
C ALA A 457 -5.20 -16.35 8.38
N SER A 458 -5.10 -16.67 9.66
CA SER A 458 -4.92 -18.00 10.22
C SER A 458 -6.22 -18.50 10.85
N SER A 459 -6.56 -19.74 10.55
CA SER A 459 -7.65 -20.51 11.18
C SER A 459 -7.17 -21.96 11.37
N ASP A 460 -7.95 -22.97 10.98
CA ASP A 460 -7.46 -24.36 10.89
C ASP A 460 -6.34 -24.49 9.84
N ARG A 461 -6.36 -23.66 8.79
CA ARG A 461 -5.27 -23.45 7.85
C ARG A 461 -4.99 -21.96 7.62
N ASP A 462 -3.77 -21.61 7.22
CA ASP A 462 -3.45 -20.23 6.86
C ASP A 462 -3.85 -19.95 5.42
N VAL A 463 -4.41 -18.77 5.18
CA VAL A 463 -4.90 -18.33 3.87
C VAL A 463 -4.35 -16.95 3.57
N THR A 464 -3.79 -16.75 2.38
CA THR A 464 -3.49 -15.41 1.84
C THR A 464 -4.13 -15.22 0.49
N ILE A 465 -4.64 -14.01 0.26
CA ILE A 465 -5.40 -13.61 -0.91
C ILE A 465 -4.83 -12.33 -1.53
N GLY A 466 -5.07 -12.13 -2.83
CA GLY A 466 -4.43 -11.05 -3.57
C GLY A 466 -5.10 -10.69 -4.89
N GLU A 467 -4.27 -10.13 -5.78
CA GLU A 467 -4.69 -9.64 -7.09
C GLU A 467 -5.27 -10.75 -7.97
N LYS A 468 -6.36 -10.43 -8.69
CA LYS A 468 -6.91 -11.26 -9.77
C LYS A 468 -7.16 -12.71 -9.34
N GLY A 469 -7.77 -12.90 -8.17
CA GLY A 469 -8.09 -14.22 -7.63
C GLY A 469 -6.89 -15.01 -7.11
N LEU A 470 -5.71 -14.39 -6.92
CA LEU A 470 -4.59 -15.07 -6.30
C LEU A 470 -4.95 -15.49 -4.88
N ILE A 471 -4.89 -16.80 -4.63
CA ILE A 471 -4.98 -17.40 -3.31
C ILE A 471 -3.83 -18.38 -3.11
N ARG A 472 -3.27 -18.40 -1.90
CA ARG A 472 -2.36 -19.44 -1.42
C ARG A 472 -2.80 -19.89 -0.04
N ILE A 473 -2.58 -21.17 0.22
CA ILE A 473 -2.91 -21.81 1.49
C ILE A 473 -1.66 -22.46 2.09
N SER A 474 -1.61 -22.54 3.42
CA SER A 474 -0.58 -23.24 4.16
C SER A 474 -1.18 -24.11 5.26
N GLU A 475 -0.66 -25.32 5.39
CA GLU A 475 -1.04 -26.32 6.39
C GLU A 475 0.06 -26.50 7.47
N ASP A 476 1.13 -25.70 7.39
CA ASP A 476 2.34 -25.83 8.24
C ASP A 476 2.72 -24.53 8.95
N GLY A 477 1.72 -23.66 9.19
CA GLY A 477 1.92 -22.39 9.90
C GLY A 477 2.64 -21.35 9.04
N GLY A 478 2.40 -21.34 7.74
CA GLY A 478 2.98 -20.41 6.77
C GLY A 478 4.43 -20.70 6.39
N VAL A 479 4.94 -21.92 6.63
CA VAL A 479 6.30 -22.32 6.21
C VAL A 479 6.33 -22.61 4.71
N THR A 480 5.31 -23.27 4.19
CA THR A 480 5.11 -23.53 2.76
C THR A 480 3.72 -23.10 2.32
N TRP A 481 3.61 -22.61 1.08
CA TRP A 481 2.39 -22.08 0.51
C TRP A 481 2.11 -22.72 -0.85
N VAL A 482 0.88 -23.20 -1.05
CA VAL A 482 0.45 -23.85 -2.30
C VAL A 482 -0.84 -23.25 -2.80
N ALA A 483 -1.14 -23.44 -4.09
CA ALA A 483 -2.46 -23.12 -4.62
C ALA A 483 -3.48 -24.18 -4.13
N PRO A 484 -4.71 -23.79 -3.76
CA PRO A 484 -5.77 -24.74 -3.44
C PRO A 484 -6.22 -25.52 -4.68
N GLU A 485 -6.87 -26.67 -4.45
CA GLU A 485 -7.49 -27.45 -5.52
C GLU A 485 -8.79 -26.78 -6.03
N ALA A 486 -9.23 -27.16 -7.23
CA ALA A 486 -10.36 -26.51 -7.91
C ALA A 486 -11.73 -26.68 -7.21
N ASP A 487 -11.87 -27.70 -6.36
CA ASP A 487 -13.04 -27.95 -5.53
C ASP A 487 -12.95 -27.30 -4.13
N GLU A 488 -11.76 -26.85 -3.73
CA GLU A 488 -11.54 -26.12 -2.48
C GLU A 488 -11.79 -24.61 -2.62
N PHE A 489 -11.55 -24.06 -3.82
CA PHE A 489 -11.69 -22.62 -4.05
C PHE A 489 -12.29 -22.30 -5.43
N PRO A 490 -13.30 -21.41 -5.51
CA PRO A 490 -13.90 -21.02 -6.78
C PRO A 490 -12.96 -20.13 -7.59
N THR A 491 -13.06 -20.21 -8.92
CA THR A 491 -12.28 -19.33 -9.79
C THR A 491 -12.77 -17.88 -9.67
N VAL A 492 -11.88 -16.99 -9.22
CA VAL A 492 -12.11 -15.54 -9.11
C VAL A 492 -11.18 -14.79 -10.08
N PHE A 493 -11.67 -13.74 -10.73
CA PHE A 493 -10.89 -12.90 -11.66
C PHE A 493 -10.72 -11.45 -11.21
N THR A 494 -11.30 -11.08 -10.07
CA THR A 494 -11.25 -9.74 -9.48
C THR A 494 -10.25 -9.69 -8.33
N PHE A 495 -10.06 -8.52 -7.72
CA PHE A 495 -9.19 -8.34 -6.56
C PHE A 495 -9.94 -8.74 -5.29
N MET A 496 -9.35 -9.65 -4.52
CA MET A 496 -9.82 -10.00 -3.16
C MET A 496 -9.07 -9.09 -2.18
N ARG A 497 -9.79 -8.38 -1.33
CA ARG A 497 -9.26 -7.29 -0.50
C ARG A 497 -8.94 -7.72 0.91
N ASP A 498 -9.84 -8.47 1.54
CA ASP A 498 -9.67 -8.88 2.93
C ASP A 498 -10.21 -10.28 3.20
N VAL A 499 -9.56 -10.99 4.12
CA VAL A 499 -9.96 -12.29 4.62
C VAL A 499 -9.96 -12.23 6.14
N GLY A 500 -11.07 -12.66 6.75
CA GLY A 500 -11.20 -12.73 8.20
C GLY A 500 -11.85 -14.04 8.63
N PHE A 501 -11.53 -14.49 9.83
CA PHE A 501 -12.13 -15.64 10.47
C PHE A 501 -12.64 -15.30 11.87
N ASP A 502 -13.79 -15.84 12.24
CA ASP A 502 -14.09 -16.09 13.66
C ASP A 502 -13.36 -17.38 14.06
N ARG A 503 -12.36 -17.25 14.94
CA ARG A 503 -11.54 -18.37 15.40
C ARG A 503 -12.30 -19.36 16.28
N GLY A 504 -13.41 -18.92 16.91
CA GLY A 504 -14.23 -19.79 17.73
C GLY A 504 -15.00 -20.82 16.90
N SER A 505 -15.60 -20.38 15.78
CA SER A 505 -16.39 -21.24 14.90
C SER A 505 -15.63 -21.78 13.68
N GLY A 506 -14.51 -21.16 13.30
CA GLY A 506 -13.80 -21.45 12.06
C GLY A 506 -14.50 -20.90 10.81
N VAL A 507 -15.59 -20.13 10.96
CA VAL A 507 -16.26 -19.46 9.85
C VAL A 507 -15.41 -18.31 9.34
N GLY A 508 -15.21 -18.26 8.03
CA GLY A 508 -14.39 -17.24 7.38
C GLY A 508 -15.10 -16.56 6.22
N TYR A 509 -14.74 -15.31 5.97
CA TYR A 509 -15.22 -14.52 4.84
C TYR A 509 -14.06 -13.91 4.06
N ILE A 510 -14.19 -13.90 2.74
CA ILE A 510 -13.34 -13.10 1.85
C ILE A 510 -14.21 -12.07 1.17
N VAL A 511 -13.78 -10.80 1.18
CA VAL A 511 -14.45 -9.71 0.46
C VAL A 511 -13.55 -9.09 -0.59
N GLY A 512 -14.14 -8.45 -1.59
CA GLY A 512 -13.36 -7.79 -2.63
C GLY A 512 -14.16 -6.88 -3.54
N GLN A 513 -13.67 -6.72 -4.77
CA GLN A 513 -14.31 -5.84 -5.75
C GLN A 513 -15.65 -6.38 -6.25
N GLN A 514 -16.50 -5.47 -6.76
CA GLN A 514 -17.79 -5.82 -7.37
C GLN A 514 -18.73 -6.59 -6.44
N GLY A 515 -18.74 -6.22 -5.16
CA GLY A 515 -19.57 -6.84 -4.11
C GLY A 515 -19.23 -8.30 -3.85
N MET A 516 -18.05 -8.77 -4.25
CA MET A 516 -17.63 -10.16 -4.10
C MET A 516 -17.55 -10.53 -2.62
N ILE A 517 -18.24 -11.61 -2.25
CA ILE A 517 -18.16 -12.23 -0.92
C ILE A 517 -18.05 -13.75 -1.10
N LEU A 518 -16.99 -14.34 -0.55
CA LEU A 518 -16.87 -15.78 -0.37
C LEU A 518 -17.00 -16.13 1.12
N ARG A 519 -17.45 -17.35 1.40
CA ARG A 519 -17.56 -17.89 2.76
C ARG A 519 -16.94 -19.28 2.85
N SER A 520 -16.22 -19.51 3.94
CA SER A 520 -15.80 -20.83 4.43
C SER A 520 -16.52 -21.15 5.74
N ALA A 521 -16.84 -22.43 5.94
CA ALA A 521 -17.49 -22.93 7.15
C ALA A 521 -16.60 -23.94 7.92
N ASP A 522 -15.37 -24.13 7.46
CA ASP A 522 -14.51 -25.25 7.79
C ASP A 522 -13.06 -24.79 7.96
N GLY A 523 -12.86 -23.69 8.67
CA GLY A 523 -11.52 -23.21 9.03
C GLY A 523 -10.68 -22.79 7.82
N GLY A 524 -11.34 -22.48 6.71
CA GLY A 524 -10.71 -22.06 5.47
C GLY A 524 -10.52 -23.18 4.46
N HIS A 525 -10.83 -24.46 4.76
CA HIS A 525 -10.58 -25.61 3.87
C HIS A 525 -11.35 -25.57 2.54
N THR A 526 -12.60 -25.13 2.55
CA THR A 526 -13.41 -24.94 1.34
C THR A 526 -14.08 -23.57 1.33
N TRP A 527 -14.20 -22.99 0.14
CA TRP A 527 -14.79 -21.67 -0.06
C TRP A 527 -15.93 -21.74 -1.07
N SER A 528 -17.00 -21.01 -0.77
CA SER A 528 -18.17 -20.87 -1.63
C SER A 528 -18.44 -19.40 -1.90
N GLN A 529 -18.75 -19.06 -3.16
CA GLN A 529 -19.18 -17.71 -3.51
C GLN A 529 -20.61 -17.48 -3.03
N ILE A 530 -20.77 -16.47 -2.20
CA ILE A 530 -22.06 -16.03 -1.67
C ILE A 530 -22.61 -14.88 -2.53
N LEU A 531 -21.75 -13.93 -2.87
CA LEU A 531 -22.08 -12.82 -3.75
C LEU A 531 -20.99 -12.58 -4.78
N PRO A 532 -21.37 -12.15 -6.01
CA PRO A 532 -22.74 -12.12 -6.53
C PRO A 532 -23.33 -13.55 -6.70
N LYS A 533 -24.65 -13.72 -6.57
CA LYS A 533 -25.32 -15.06 -6.64
C LYS A 533 -25.26 -15.71 -8.05
N GLU A 534 -24.91 -14.95 -9.08
CA GLU A 534 -24.72 -15.43 -10.46
C GLU A 534 -23.41 -14.87 -11.04
N ASP A 535 -22.79 -15.60 -11.98
CA ASP A 535 -21.70 -15.07 -12.81
C ASP A 535 -22.26 -13.92 -13.65
N LEU A 536 -21.90 -12.69 -13.30
CA LEU A 536 -22.35 -11.46 -13.98
C LEU A 536 -21.90 -11.40 -15.46
N GLY A 537 -21.20 -12.42 -15.98
CA GLY A 537 -20.83 -12.53 -17.39
C GLY A 537 -19.81 -11.49 -17.83
N VAL A 538 -19.26 -10.73 -16.88
CA VAL A 538 -18.29 -9.65 -17.14
C VAL A 538 -16.94 -10.21 -17.61
N GLY A 539 -16.66 -11.49 -17.32
CA GLY A 539 -15.51 -12.22 -17.84
C GLY A 539 -15.55 -12.54 -19.35
N ARG A 540 -16.60 -12.14 -20.09
CA ARG A 540 -16.69 -12.30 -21.56
C ARG A 540 -16.59 -10.99 -22.34
N MET A 541 -16.38 -9.85 -21.69
CA MET A 541 -16.13 -8.56 -22.34
C MET A 541 -14.76 -8.01 -21.92
N LEU A 542 -13.70 -8.75 -22.23
CA LEU A 542 -12.36 -8.20 -22.42
C LEU A 542 -11.80 -8.72 -23.75
#